data_AF-A0A7L0QKK1-F1
#
_entry.id   AF-A0A7L0QKK1-F1
#
_cell.length_a   1.000
_cell.length_b   1.000
_cell.length_c   1.000
_cell.angle_alpha   90.00
_cell.angle_beta   90.00
_cell.angle_gamma   90.00
#
_symmetry.space_group_name_H-M   'P 1'
#
loop_
_entity.id
_entity.type
_entity.pdbx_description
1 polymer ?
#
loop_
_entity_poly.entity_id
_entity_poly.type
_entity_poly.pdbx_seq_one_letter_code
_entity_poly.pdbx_strand_id
1 'polypeptide(L)' 'LSCMKYLMFLFNFFIFLGGACLLGLGIWVIVDPTGFREIVAANPLLFTGAYIMLAMGAMLFLLGFLGCCGAIRENKCLLL' A
#
# COMPACT_ATOMS: atom_id res chain seq x y z
N LEU A 1 4.34 26.33 8.11
CA LEU A 1 5.17 25.10 7.99
C LEU A 1 4.52 23.88 8.66
N SER A 2 4.00 24.01 9.88
CA SER A 2 3.37 22.88 10.62
C SER A 2 2.14 22.27 9.95
N CYS A 3 1.24 23.06 9.35
CA CYS A 3 0.08 22.51 8.61
C CYS A 3 0.48 21.67 7.39
N MET A 4 1.53 22.06 6.66
CA MET A 4 1.99 21.29 5.50
C MET A 4 2.58 19.94 5.92
N LYS A 5 3.38 19.91 6.99
CA LYS A 5 3.90 18.64 7.55
C LYS A 5 2.77 17.71 8.02
N TYR A 6 1.75 18.26 8.67
CA TYR A 6 0.60 17.48 9.13
C TYR A 6 -0.21 16.90 7.96
N LEU A 7 -0.50 17.72 6.95
CA LEU A 7 -1.15 17.27 5.71
C LEU A 7 -0.34 16.17 5.01
N MET A 8 0.98 16.33 4.93
CA MET A 8 1.87 15.36 4.28
C MET A 8 1.91 14.02 5.03
N PHE A 9 1.90 14.05 6.36
CA PHE A 9 1.77 12.85 7.19
C PHE A 9 0.41 12.17 6.99
N LEU A 10 -0.68 12.96 7.02
CA LEU A 10 -2.03 12.43 6.86
C LEU A 10 -2.22 11.76 5.49
N PHE A 11 -1.79 12.41 4.41
CA PHE A 11 -1.94 11.88 3.06
C PHE A 11 -1.10 10.61 2.85
N ASN A 12 0.14 10.59 3.33
CA ASN A 12 0.98 9.38 3.28
C ASN A 12 0.42 8.24 4.14
N PHE A 13 -0.21 8.55 5.28
CA PHE A 13 -0.88 7.57 6.12
C PHE A 13 -2.08 6.94 5.40
N PHE A 14 -2.89 7.72 4.69
CA PHE A 14 -3.98 7.18 3.86
C PHE A 14 -3.46 6.32 2.71
N ILE A 15 -2.37 6.74 2.03
CA ILE A 15 -1.73 5.94 0.98
C ILE A 15 -1.20 4.62 1.54
N PHE A 16 -0.56 4.65 2.71
CA PHE A 16 -0.08 3.48 3.42
C PHE A 16 -1.23 2.51 3.75
N LEU A 17 -2.33 3.02 4.31
CA LEU A 17 -3.50 2.20 4.66
C LEU A 17 -4.15 1.60 3.42
N GLY A 18 -4.28 2.39 2.34
CA GLY A 18 -4.77 1.93 1.05
C GLY A 18 -3.89 0.84 0.45
N GLY A 19 -2.57 1.03 0.44
CA GLY A 19 -1.60 0.03 0.01
C GLY A 19 -1.67 -1.26 0.83
N ALA A 20 -1.81 -1.16 2.16
CA ALA A 20 -1.98 -2.30 3.04
C ALA A 20 -3.28 -3.09 2.74
N CYS A 21 -4.39 -2.39 2.51
CA CYS A 21 -5.65 -3.02 2.10
C CYS A 21 -5.53 -3.72 0.75
N LEU A 22 -4.93 -3.07 -0.25
CA LEU A 22 -4.70 -3.66 -1.58
C LEU A 22 -3.81 -4.91 -1.50
N LEU A 23 -2.75 -4.87 -0.69
CA LEU A 23 -1.89 -6.02 -0.43
C LEU A 23 -2.66 -7.13 0.28
N GLY A 24 -3.43 -6.82 1.33
CA GLY A 24 -4.22 -7.80 2.07
C GLY A 24 -5.23 -8.50 1.16
N LEU A 25 -5.96 -7.74 0.33
CA LEU A 25 -6.89 -8.29 -0.65
C LEU A 25 -6.18 -9.09 -1.75
N GLY A 26 -5.04 -8.61 -2.25
CA GLY A 26 -4.24 -9.33 -3.24
C GLY A 26 -3.71 -10.66 -2.71
N ILE A 27 -3.17 -10.68 -1.50
CA ILE A 27 -2.71 -11.90 -0.83
C ILE A 27 -3.89 -12.82 -0.56
N TRP A 28 -5.01 -12.30 -0.07
CA TRP A 28 -6.23 -13.07 0.16
C TRP A 28 -6.63 -13.81 -1.13
N VAL A 29 -6.77 -13.10 -2.26
CA VAL A 29 -7.15 -13.70 -3.55
C VAL A 29 -6.20 -14.81 -3.99
N ILE A 30 -4.90 -14.68 -3.70
CA ILE A 30 -3.88 -15.68 -4.08
C ILE A 30 -3.88 -16.89 -3.13
N VAL A 31 -4.17 -16.68 -1.84
CA VAL A 31 -4.09 -17.72 -0.80
C VAL A 31 -5.44 -18.44 -0.59
N ASP A 32 -6.54 -17.90 -1.12
CA ASP A 32 -7.88 -18.39 -0.82
C ASP A 32 -8.08 -19.88 -1.14
N PRO A 33 -8.35 -20.73 -0.14
CA PRO A 33 -8.51 -22.16 -0.32
C PRO A 33 -9.88 -22.54 -0.93
N THR A 34 -10.80 -21.58 -1.11
CA THR A 34 -12.16 -21.85 -1.62
C THR A 34 -12.25 -22.02 -3.15
N GLY A 35 -11.11 -22.05 -3.85
CA GLY A 35 -11.05 -22.21 -5.31
C GLY A 35 -11.11 -20.89 -6.08
N PHE A 36 -11.19 -19.75 -5.39
CA PHE A 36 -11.17 -18.42 -6.00
C PHE A 36 -9.91 -18.17 -6.84
N ARG A 37 -8.77 -18.68 -6.36
CA ARG A 37 -7.50 -18.70 -7.10
C ARG A 37 -7.63 -19.38 -8.46
N GLU A 38 -8.37 -20.48 -8.55
CA GLU A 38 -8.54 -21.23 -9.81
C GLU A 38 -9.42 -20.44 -10.80
N ILE A 39 -10.44 -19.72 -10.32
CA ILE A 39 -11.30 -18.86 -11.15
C ILE A 39 -10.50 -17.67 -11.72
N VAL A 40 -9.63 -17.09 -10.88
CA VAL A 40 -8.72 -16.00 -11.29
C VAL A 40 -7.64 -16.52 -12.24
N ALA A 41 -7.08 -17.71 -11.98
CA ALA A 41 -6.07 -18.33 -12.83
C ALA A 41 -6.63 -18.80 -14.19
N ALA A 42 -7.91 -19.16 -14.25
CA ALA A 42 -8.58 -19.53 -15.50
C ALA A 42 -8.64 -18.36 -16.51
N ASN A 43 -8.54 -17.12 -16.03
CA ASN A 43 -8.53 -15.93 -16.87
C ASN A 43 -7.16 -15.25 -16.79
N PRO A 44 -6.33 -15.32 -17.85
CA PRO A 44 -4.97 -14.76 -17.82
C PRO A 44 -4.94 -13.25 -17.53
N LEU A 45 -6.00 -12.52 -17.92
CA LEU A 45 -6.22 -11.11 -17.59
C LEU A 45 -6.44 -10.87 -16.09
N LEU A 46 -7.26 -11.70 -15.43
CA LEU A 46 -7.51 -11.58 -13.99
C LEU A 46 -6.30 -11.99 -13.17
N PHE A 47 -5.61 -13.06 -13.60
CA PHE A 47 -4.37 -13.51 -12.96
C PHE A 47 -3.27 -12.45 -13.02
N THR A 48 -3.07 -11.84 -14.20
CA THR A 48 -2.13 -10.74 -14.38
C THR A 48 -2.57 -9.51 -13.58
N GLY A 49 -3.88 -9.19 -13.60
CA GLY A 49 -4.45 -8.07 -12.85
C GLY A 49 -4.24 -8.21 -11.33
N ALA A 50 -4.40 -9.41 -10.77
CA ALA A 50 -4.17 -9.68 -9.35
C ALA A 50 -2.69 -9.45 -8.96
N TYR A 51 -1.75 -9.91 -9.79
CA TYR A 51 -0.32 -9.66 -9.57
C TYR A 51 0.06 -8.18 -9.71
N ILE A 52 -0.52 -7.46 -10.68
CA ILE A 52 -0.31 -6.02 -10.83
C ILE A 52 -0.88 -5.27 -9.62
N MET A 53 -2.08 -5.63 -9.17
CA MET A 53 -2.72 -5.03 -7.99
C MET A 53 -1.88 -5.26 -6.72
N LEU A 54 -1.30 -6.46 -6.57
CA LEU A 54 -0.36 -6.79 -5.50
C LEU A 54 0.92 -5.94 -5.60
N ALA A 55 1.51 -5.83 -6.79
CA ALA A 55 2.73 -5.05 -7.02
C ALA A 55 2.51 -3.55 -6.77
N MET A 56 1.39 -2.99 -7.25
CA MET A 56 1.02 -1.60 -7.00
C MET A 56 0.71 -1.37 -5.52
N GLY A 57 0.00 -2.29 -4.86
CA GLY A 57 -0.25 -2.25 -3.42
C GLY A 57 1.06 -2.22 -2.62
N ALA A 58 2.04 -3.04 -3.00
CA ALA A 58 3.38 -3.04 -2.41
C ALA A 58 4.09 -1.70 -2.58
N MET A 59 4.09 -1.14 -3.79
CA MET A 59 4.69 0.17 -4.05
C MET A 59 4.02 1.26 -3.22
N LEU A 60 2.68 1.31 -3.18
CA LEU A 60 1.93 2.30 -2.40
C LEU A 60 2.20 2.17 -0.90
N PHE A 61 2.26 0.94 -0.38
CA PHE A 61 2.62 0.67 1.01
C PHE A 61 4.02 1.19 1.35
N LEU A 62 5.01 0.89 0.51
CA LEU A 62 6.39 1.34 0.70
C LEU A 62 6.50 2.87 0.58
N LEU A 63 5.86 3.47 -0.42
CA LEU A 63 5.85 4.92 -0.61
C LEU A 63 5.19 5.64 0.57
N GLY A 64 4.05 5.15 1.06
CA GLY A 64 3.39 5.69 2.25
C GLY A 64 4.23 5.54 3.52
N PHE A 65 4.87 4.38 3.72
CA PHE A 65 5.77 4.16 4.85
C PHE A 65 6.99 5.09 4.81
N LEU A 66 7.66 5.19 3.67
CA LEU A 66 8.80 6.09 3.47
C LEU A 66 8.39 7.55 3.62
N GLY A 67 7.21 7.94 3.15
CA GLY A 67 6.65 9.29 3.32
C GLY A 67 6.38 9.64 4.79
N CYS A 68 5.80 8.71 5.55
CA CYS A 68 5.62 8.86 6.99
C CYS A 68 6.96 8.93 7.75
N CYS A 69 7.90 8.03 7.44
CA CYS A 69 9.24 8.05 8.04
C CYS A 69 10.02 9.32 7.68
N GLY A 70 9.89 9.82 6.46
CA GLY A 70 10.45 11.08 5.99
C GLY A 70 9.92 12.26 6.79
N ALA A 71 8.59 12.38 6.89
CA ALA A 71 7.94 13.43 7.68
C ALA A 71 8.35 13.39 9.17
N ILE A 72 8.52 12.20 9.75
CA ILE A 72 9.00 12.03 11.13
C ILE A 72 10.49 12.39 11.25
N ARG A 73 11.37 11.96 10.33
CA ARG A 73 12.81 12.27 10.35
C ARG A 73 13.09 13.74 10.16
N GLU A 74 12.33 14.42 9.30
CA GLU A 74 12.40 15.87 9.11
C GLU A 74 11.98 16.66 10.37
N ASN A 75 11.31 15.99 11.31
CA ASN A 75 10.91 16.56 12.58
C ASN A 75 11.94 16.32 13.70
N LYS A 76 12.83 15.31 13.58
CA LYS A 76 13.80 15.00 14.65
C LYS A 76 15.02 15.91 14.71
N CYS A 77 15.35 16.65 13.63
CA CYS A 77 16.46 17.61 13.62
C CYS A 77 16.03 19.09 13.68
N LEU A 78 14.73 19.40 13.78
CA LEU A 78 14.23 20.79 13.84
C LEU A 78 13.14 21.02 14.90
N LEU A 79 13.02 20.11 15.87
CA LEU A 79 12.24 20.28 17.11
C LEU A 79 13.14 20.01 18.34
N LEU A 80 14.31 20.68 18.34
CA LEU A 80 15.03 21.12 19.53
C LEU A 80 15.58 22.51 19.23
#